data_AF-A0A961FUI9-F1
#
_entry.id   AF-A0A961FUI9-F1
#
_cell.length_a   1.000
_cell.length_b   1.000
_cell.length_c   1.000
_cell.angle_alpha   90.00
_cell.angle_beta   90.00
_cell.angle_gamma   90.00
#
_symmetry.space_group_name_H-M   'P 1'
#
loop_
_entity.id
_entity.type
_entity.pdbx_description
1 polymer ?
#
loop_
_entity_poly.entity_id
_entity_poly.type
_entity_poly.pdbx_seq_one_letter_code
_entity_poly.pdbx_strand_id
1 'polypeptide(L)'
;MRFFDSHVHMVSRTTDDYQRMAAAGVTAIVEPSFWQGQPRTEPGTFKDYFNSLIGFERFRASQFGIRHYCTIGLNPKEANN
;
A
#
# COMPACT_ATOMS: atom_id res chain seq x y z
N MET A 1 12.59 12.06 -15.68
CA MET A 1 12.09 10.76 -16.17
C MET A 1 10.83 10.40 -15.39
N ARG A 2 9.94 9.54 -15.93
CA ARG A 2 8.75 9.07 -15.20
C ARG A 2 8.94 7.61 -14.83
N PHE A 3 8.83 7.31 -13.54
CA PHE A 3 8.98 5.97 -13.00
C PHE A 3 7.64 5.41 -12.53
N PHE A 4 7.57 4.09 -12.58
CA PHE A 4 6.49 3.28 -12.03
C PHE A 4 7.13 2.28 -11.05
N ASP A 5 6.72 2.31 -9.79
CA ASP A 5 7.18 1.35 -8.79
C ASP A 5 6.18 0.20 -8.72
N SER A 6 6.56 -0.97 -9.22
CA SER A 6 5.67 -2.12 -9.30
C SER A 6 5.43 -2.83 -7.96
N HIS A 7 6.17 -2.49 -6.89
CA HIS A 7 5.99 -3.14 -5.60
C HIS A 7 6.48 -2.25 -4.44
N VAL A 8 5.56 -1.62 -3.73
CA VAL A 8 5.87 -0.84 -2.52
C VAL A 8 4.74 -0.91 -1.49
N HIS A 9 5.06 -1.12 -0.22
CA HIS A 9 4.08 -1.15 0.87
C HIS A 9 3.97 0.23 1.53
N MET A 10 3.04 1.07 1.05
CA MET A 10 2.90 2.44 1.54
C MET A 10 2.25 2.53 2.91
N VAL A 11 1.43 1.58 3.33
CA VAL A 11 0.92 1.53 4.72
C VAL A 11 2.05 1.56 5.76
N SER A 12 3.25 1.07 5.40
CA SER A 12 4.43 1.06 6.26
C SER A 12 5.37 2.26 6.04
N ARG A 13 4.94 3.26 5.28
CA ARG A 13 5.75 4.43 4.90
C ARG A 13 5.10 5.74 5.29
N THR A 14 5.94 6.75 5.47
CA THR A 14 5.49 8.10 5.84
C THR A 14 5.11 8.91 4.60
N THR A 15 4.51 10.08 4.81
CA THR A 15 4.26 11.04 3.74
C THR A 15 5.55 11.60 3.12
N ASP A 16 6.63 11.65 3.89
CA ASP A 16 7.95 12.08 3.39
C ASP A 16 8.46 11.14 2.30
N ASP A 17 8.15 9.84 2.40
CA ASP A 17 8.48 8.89 1.35
C ASP A 17 7.73 9.21 0.05
N TYR A 18 6.44 9.57 0.11
CA TYR A 18 5.71 10.02 -1.09
C TYR A 18 6.33 11.29 -1.70
N GLN A 19 6.74 12.26 -0.88
CA GLN A 19 7.42 13.47 -1.36
C GLN A 19 8.73 13.14 -2.07
N ARG A 20 9.56 12.28 -1.46
CA ARG A 20 10.83 11.84 -2.06
C ARG A 20 10.61 11.05 -3.34
N MET A 21 9.61 10.18 -3.38
CA MET A 21 9.24 9.40 -4.57
C MET A 21 8.81 10.32 -5.71
N ALA A 22 7.96 11.31 -5.43
CA ALA A 22 7.54 12.30 -6.42
C ALA A 22 8.74 13.12 -6.93
N ALA A 23 9.63 13.57 -6.04
CA ALA A 23 10.86 14.29 -6.41
C ALA A 23 11.82 13.43 -7.26
N ALA A 24 11.87 12.12 -7.01
CA ALA A 24 12.63 11.16 -7.82
C ALA A 24 11.96 10.84 -9.17
N GLY A 25 10.74 11.32 -9.42
CA GLY A 25 10.01 11.14 -10.67
C GLY A 25 9.09 9.91 -10.70
N VAL A 26 8.78 9.29 -9.56
CA VAL A 26 7.75 8.24 -9.47
C VAL A 26 6.38 8.86 -9.66
N THR A 27 5.59 8.31 -10.58
CA THR A 27 4.27 8.85 -10.97
C THR A 27 3.12 7.89 -10.69
N ALA A 28 3.43 6.61 -10.52
CA ALA A 28 2.47 5.57 -10.20
C ALA A 28 3.16 4.45 -9.42
N ILE A 29 2.40 3.76 -8.57
CA ILE A 29 2.87 2.67 -7.74
C ILE A 29 1.86 1.54 -7.67
N VAL A 30 2.33 0.33 -7.34
CA VAL A 30 1.48 -0.79 -6.92
C VAL A 30 1.83 -1.17 -5.48
N GLU A 31 0.82 -1.17 -4.62
CA GLU A 31 0.91 -1.67 -3.25
C GLU A 31 0.23 -3.03 -3.10
N PRO A 32 1.01 -4.11 -2.91
CA PRO A 32 0.44 -5.40 -2.55
C PRO A 32 0.00 -5.42 -1.09
N SER A 33 -1.15 -6.04 -0.82
CA SER A 33 -1.54 -6.42 0.53
C SER A 33 -0.45 -7.25 1.22
N PHE A 34 -0.15 -6.96 2.49
CA PHE A 34 0.93 -7.63 3.22
C PHE A 34 0.57 -7.94 4.69
N TRP A 35 1.41 -8.76 5.32
CA TRP A 35 1.31 -9.14 6.72
C TRP A 35 1.84 -8.05 7.65
N GLN A 36 1.01 -7.59 8.58
CA GLN A 36 1.30 -6.43 9.45
C GLN A 36 2.27 -6.71 10.61
N GLY A 37 2.99 -7.83 10.60
CA GLY A 37 3.96 -8.19 11.65
C GLY A 37 3.40 -8.94 12.85
N GLN A 38 2.08 -9.17 12.88
CA GLN A 38 1.40 -9.96 13.91
C GLN A 38 0.20 -10.71 13.31
N PRO A 39 -0.21 -11.87 13.89
CA PRO A 39 -1.36 -12.62 13.38
C PRO A 39 -2.66 -11.81 13.49
N ARG A 40 -3.35 -11.60 12.37
CA ARG A 40 -4.73 -11.10 12.41
C ARG A 40 -5.61 -12.14 13.10
N THR A 41 -6.32 -11.71 14.15
CA THR A 41 -7.14 -12.60 15.00
C THR A 41 -8.59 -12.68 14.57
N GLU A 42 -9.03 -11.83 13.65
CA GLU A 42 -10.42 -11.78 13.20
C GLU A 42 -10.55 -11.34 11.73
N PRO A 43 -11.51 -11.86 10.95
CA PRO A 43 -11.63 -11.58 9.51
C PRO A 43 -11.87 -10.10 9.13
N GLY A 44 -12.55 -9.33 9.98
CA GLY A 44 -12.78 -7.90 9.85
C GLY A 44 -11.49 -7.08 9.73
N THR A 45 -10.38 -7.50 10.35
CA THR A 45 -9.09 -6.80 10.22
C THR A 45 -8.59 -6.82 8.78
N PHE A 46 -8.88 -7.87 8.02
CA PHE A 46 -8.60 -7.92 6.58
C PHE A 46 -9.49 -6.95 5.82
N LYS A 47 -10.80 -6.91 6.14
CA LYS A 47 -11.75 -5.99 5.53
C LYS A 47 -11.32 -4.53 5.72
N ASP A 48 -11.01 -4.13 6.94
CA ASP A 48 -10.61 -2.76 7.25
C ASP A 48 -9.27 -2.41 6.62
N TYR A 49 -8.32 -3.35 6.63
CA TYR A 49 -7.04 -3.18 5.94
C TYR A 49 -7.20 -3.01 4.42
N PHE A 50 -8.02 -3.83 3.76
CA PHE A 50 -8.28 -3.70 2.33
C PHE A 50 -9.01 -2.40 2.00
N ASN A 51 -9.93 -1.94 2.86
CA ASN A 51 -10.55 -0.62 2.74
C ASN A 51 -9.52 0.51 2.83
N SER A 52 -8.52 0.40 3.71
CA SER A 52 -7.40 1.35 3.74
C SER A 52 -6.62 1.37 2.43
N LEU A 53 -6.34 0.22 1.81
CA LEU A 53 -5.61 0.16 0.53
C LEU A 53 -6.38 0.78 -0.63
N ILE A 54 -7.65 0.40 -0.82
CA ILE A 54 -8.44 0.85 -1.97
C ILE A 54 -8.95 2.29 -1.81
N GLY A 55 -9.11 2.74 -0.56
CA GLY A 55 -9.64 4.05 -0.20
C GLY A 55 -8.56 5.03 0.27
N PHE A 56 -8.11 4.86 1.51
CA PHE A 56 -7.24 5.84 2.18
C PHE A 56 -5.88 5.99 1.50
N GLU A 57 -5.18 4.92 1.16
CA GLU A 57 -3.87 5.00 0.51
C GLU A 57 -3.95 5.63 -0.88
N ARG A 58 -5.04 5.33 -1.61
CA ARG A 58 -5.31 5.99 -2.87
C ARG A 58 -5.51 7.50 -2.72
N PHE A 59 -6.27 7.92 -1.70
CA PHE A 59 -6.42 9.33 -1.35
C PHE A 59 -5.07 9.94 -0.95
N ARG A 60 -4.33 9.30 -0.04
CA ARG A 60 -3.05 9.79 0.49
C ARG A 60 -2.01 9.98 -0.61
N ALA A 61 -1.82 9.00 -1.49
CA ALA A 61 -0.89 9.09 -2.62
C ALA A 61 -1.23 10.24 -3.59
N SER A 62 -2.53 10.48 -3.81
CA SER A 62 -3.00 11.53 -4.73
C SER A 62 -2.59 12.93 -4.29
N GLN A 63 -2.42 13.16 -2.99
CA GLN A 63 -1.95 14.44 -2.44
C GLN A 63 -0.51 14.78 -2.88
N PHE A 64 0.25 13.79 -3.34
CA PHE A 64 1.62 13.93 -3.84
C PHE A 64 1.73 13.73 -5.36
N GLY A 65 0.60 13.66 -6.07
CA GLY A 65 0.57 13.45 -7.52
C GLY A 65 0.94 12.03 -7.97
N ILE A 66 0.93 11.05 -7.07
CA ILE A 66 1.24 9.65 -7.36
C ILE A 66 -0.06 8.86 -7.52
N ARG A 67 -0.20 8.11 -8.61
CA ARG A 67 -1.31 7.16 -8.77
C ARG A 67 -1.04 5.88 -8.00
N HIS A 68 -1.90 5.57 -7.05
CA HIS A 68 -1.84 4.33 -6.29
C HIS A 68 -2.73 3.27 -6.91
N TYR A 69 -2.14 2.11 -7.19
CA TYR A 69 -2.81 0.87 -7.49
C TYR A 69 -2.52 -0.11 -6.36
N CYS A 70 -3.38 -1.11 -6.15
CA CYS A 70 -3.12 -2.15 -5.17
C CYS A 70 -3.55 -3.53 -5.67
N THR A 71 -2.97 -4.56 -5.07
CA THR A 71 -3.40 -5.95 -5.25
C THR A 71 -3.91 -6.48 -3.93
N ILE A 72 -5.04 -7.18 -3.96
CA ILE A 72 -5.65 -7.79 -2.78
C ILE A 72 -5.34 -9.28 -2.79
N GLY A 73 -4.80 -9.79 -1.70
CA GLY A 73 -4.49 -11.19 -1.49
C GLY A 73 -4.21 -11.51 -0.02
N LEU A 74 -4.09 -12.80 0.29
CA LEU A 74 -3.72 -13.28 1.60
C LEU A 74 -2.22 -13.59 1.63
N ASN A 75 -1.48 -13.03 2.59
CA ASN A 75 -0.10 -13.43 2.78
C ASN A 75 -0.03 -14.88 3.29
N PRO A 76 0.91 -15.73 2.84
CA PRO A 76 1.04 -17.09 3.37
C PRO A 76 1.22 -17.18 4.89
N LYS A 77 1.83 -16.15 5.52
CA LYS A 77 1.95 -16.04 6.98
C LYS A 77 0.61 -15.86 7.71
N GLU A 78 -0.43 -15.52 6.96
CA GLU A 78 -1.80 -15.27 7.43
C GLU A 78 -2.76 -16.39 7.04
N ALA A 79 -2.23 -17.46 6.42
CA ALA A 79 -3.01 -18.63 6.05
C ALA A 79 -3.40 -19.50 7.26
N ASN A 80 -2.77 -19.30 8.43
CA ASN A 80 -3.10 -19.92 9.71
C ASN A 80 -3.26 -21.47 9.67
N ASN A 81 -2.37 -22.15 8.94
CA ASN A 81 -2.33 -23.61 8.84
C ASN A 81 -1.17 -24.21 9.61
#